data_AF-F3KUH6-F1
#
_entry.id   AF-F3KUH6-F1
#
_cell.length_a   1.000
_cell.length_b   1.000
_cell.length_c   1.000
_cell.angle_alpha   90.00
_cell.angle_beta   90.00
_cell.angle_gamma   90.00
#
_symmetry.space_group_name_H-M   'P 1'
#
loop_
_entity.id
_entity.type
_entity.pdbx_description
1 polymer ?
#
loop_
_entity_poly.entity_id
_entity_poly.type
_entity_poly.pdbx_seq_one_letter_code
_entity_poly.pdbx_strand_id
1 'polypeptide(L)'
;MYLRHLRRTDLLDANGGTEVIPAYPADVEILQGREHLRCTRLTATGTYRFSTSCCNTPVVNTRPGEPWAGFLRCVYTAGETRALDPALGQVRSRIMGRDAQGTPPAGTPEKFNLKAVLTVLPFMLKGKILGKSKASPFFEDDGRTPIVTPRVLTQAERQAARGA
;
A
#
# COMPACT_ATOMS: atom_id res chain seq x y z
N MET A 1 -4.12 -12.09 -1.22
CA MET A 1 -3.03 -12.44 -2.17
C MET A 1 -1.65 -11.93 -1.73
N TYR A 2 -1.35 -10.63 -1.73
CA TYR A 2 0.00 -10.13 -1.39
C TYR A 2 0.44 -10.51 0.03
N LEU A 3 -0.41 -10.32 1.04
CA LEU A 3 -0.10 -10.70 2.42
C LEU A 3 0.07 -12.20 2.62
N ARG A 4 -0.67 -13.03 1.86
CA ARG A 4 -0.45 -14.48 1.81
C ARG A 4 0.95 -14.81 1.28
N HIS A 5 1.38 -14.16 0.20
CA HIS A 5 2.74 -14.32 -0.33
C HIS A 5 3.81 -13.93 0.71
N LEU A 6 3.57 -12.90 1.50
CA LEU A 6 4.46 -12.48 2.60
C LEU A 6 4.38 -13.36 3.85
N ARG A 7 3.45 -14.33 3.89
CA ARG A 7 3.09 -15.09 5.11
C ARG A 7 2.70 -14.19 6.29
N ARG A 8 2.00 -13.09 5.98
CA ARG A 8 1.51 -12.08 6.94
C ARG A 8 -0.01 -11.95 6.92
N THR A 9 -0.70 -13.08 6.95
CA THR A 9 -2.17 -13.11 7.02
C THR A 9 -2.70 -12.68 8.39
N ASP A 10 -1.85 -12.63 9.41
CA ASP A 10 -2.11 -12.00 10.71
C ASP A 10 -2.50 -10.52 10.61
N LEU A 11 -2.13 -9.85 9.51
CA LEU A 11 -2.44 -8.45 9.25
C LEU A 11 -3.76 -8.23 8.49
N LEU A 12 -4.48 -9.29 8.16
CA LEU A 12 -5.75 -9.19 7.45
C LEU A 12 -6.89 -8.92 8.43
N ASP A 13 -7.84 -8.09 8.01
CA ASP A 13 -9.11 -7.95 8.73
C ASP A 13 -10.00 -9.20 8.57
N ALA A 14 -11.13 -9.21 9.27
CA ALA A 14 -12.10 -10.32 9.23
C ALA A 14 -12.63 -10.64 7.81
N ASN A 15 -12.53 -9.69 6.88
CA ASN A 15 -12.92 -9.86 5.48
C ASN A 15 -11.72 -10.07 4.54
N GLY A 16 -10.53 -10.38 5.07
CA GLY A 16 -9.34 -10.59 4.25
C GLY A 16 -8.79 -9.31 3.59
N GLY A 17 -9.18 -8.14 4.10
CA GLY A 17 -8.73 -6.83 3.65
C GLY A 17 -7.55 -6.27 4.45
N THR A 18 -7.09 -5.10 4.04
CA THR A 18 -6.08 -4.30 4.75
C THR A 18 -6.46 -2.84 4.72
N GLU A 19 -6.15 -2.12 5.79
CA GLU A 19 -6.25 -0.66 5.81
C GLU A 19 -5.00 -0.02 5.22
N VAL A 20 -5.23 0.94 4.31
CA VAL A 20 -4.17 1.66 3.59
C VAL A 20 -4.35 3.15 3.81
N ILE A 21 -3.33 3.79 4.35
CA ILE A 21 -3.30 5.22 4.67
C ILE A 21 -2.48 5.92 3.59
N PRO A 22 -3.09 6.79 2.76
CA PRO A 22 -2.36 7.52 1.73
C PRO A 22 -1.53 8.65 2.33
N ALA A 23 -0.27 8.72 1.92
CA ALA A 23 0.62 9.85 2.15
C ALA A 23 1.24 10.30 0.83
N TYR A 24 1.77 11.53 0.79
CA TYR A 24 2.53 12.02 -0.35
C TYR A 24 3.96 11.48 -0.27
N PRO A 25 4.54 10.94 -1.36
CA PRO A 25 5.93 10.49 -1.36
C PRO A 25 6.92 11.56 -0.89
N ALA A 26 6.70 12.83 -1.27
CA ALA A 26 7.52 13.96 -0.86
C ALA A 26 7.45 14.30 0.65
N ASP A 27 6.49 13.74 1.39
CA ASP A 27 6.30 13.97 2.83
C ASP A 27 6.80 12.77 3.67
N VAL A 28 7.59 11.87 3.06
CA VAL A 28 8.11 10.66 3.71
C VAL A 28 9.63 10.69 3.69
N GLU A 29 10.23 10.37 4.83
CA GLU A 29 11.66 10.16 4.97
C GLU A 29 11.93 8.76 5.55
N ILE A 30 12.91 8.05 4.99
CA ILE A 30 13.43 6.80 5.57
C ILE A 30 14.66 7.18 6.38
N LEU A 31 14.53 7.22 7.70
CA LEU A 31 15.62 7.58 8.60
C LEU A 31 16.68 6.47 8.69
N GLN A 32 16.24 5.20 8.73
CA GLN A 32 17.10 4.03 8.91
C GLN A 32 16.47 2.79 8.24
N GLY A 33 17.27 1.75 8.00
CA GLY A 33 16.80 0.43 7.55
C GLY A 33 16.41 0.35 6.07
N ARG A 34 16.88 1.28 5.23
CA ARG A 34 16.64 1.29 3.78
C ARG A 34 17.11 -0.01 3.12
N GLU A 35 18.25 -0.54 3.54
CA GLU A 35 18.89 -1.78 3.10
C GLU A 35 18.04 -3.04 3.38
N HIS A 36 17.14 -2.95 4.35
CA HIS A 36 16.21 -4.02 4.71
C HIS A 36 14.92 -3.99 3.88
N LEU A 37 14.75 -3.03 2.96
CA LEU A 37 13.60 -3.04 2.06
C LEU A 37 13.74 -4.10 0.97
N ARG A 38 12.60 -4.69 0.61
CA ARG A 38 12.41 -5.59 -0.53
C ARG A 38 11.25 -5.07 -1.35
N CYS A 39 11.35 -5.13 -2.67
CA CYS A 39 10.28 -4.72 -3.56
C CYS A 39 9.69 -5.93 -4.29
N THR A 40 8.39 -6.15 -4.14
CA THR A 40 7.64 -7.17 -4.87
C THR A 40 6.58 -6.52 -5.76
N ARG A 41 6.45 -7.03 -6.98
CA ARG A 41 5.39 -6.65 -7.91
C ARG A 41 4.55 -7.87 -8.23
N LEU A 42 3.23 -7.77 -8.11
CA LEU A 42 2.35 -8.87 -8.47
C LEU A 42 2.37 -9.11 -9.99
N THR A 43 2.43 -8.05 -10.80
CA THR A 43 2.57 -8.11 -12.25
C THR A 43 3.62 -7.09 -12.72
N ALA A 44 4.14 -7.24 -13.95
CA ALA A 44 5.12 -6.33 -14.53
C ALA A 44 4.60 -4.89 -14.78
N THR A 45 3.29 -4.65 -14.65
CA THR A 45 2.65 -3.32 -14.73
C THR A 45 2.00 -2.88 -13.42
N GLY A 46 2.07 -3.73 -12.39
CA GLY A 46 1.46 -3.50 -11.09
C GLY A 46 2.23 -2.49 -10.24
N THR A 47 1.64 -2.14 -9.08
CA THR A 47 2.28 -1.30 -8.06
C THR A 47 3.56 -1.95 -7.52
N TYR A 48 4.48 -1.10 -7.11
CA TYR A 48 5.67 -1.45 -6.34
C TYR A 48 5.24 -1.61 -4.89
N ARG A 49 5.45 -2.81 -4.33
CA ARG A 49 5.08 -3.11 -2.95
C ARG A 49 6.35 -3.34 -2.16
N PHE A 50 6.64 -2.44 -1.24
CA PHE A 50 7.80 -2.53 -0.38
C PHE A 50 7.44 -3.25 0.91
N SER A 51 8.27 -4.19 1.31
CA SER A 51 8.21 -4.89 2.61
C SER A 51 9.60 -4.98 3.23
N THR A 52 9.69 -5.30 4.51
CA THR A 52 10.96 -5.55 5.18
C THR A 52 11.48 -6.97 4.88
N SER A 53 12.79 -7.17 4.85
CA SER A 53 13.42 -8.48 4.66
C SER A 53 13.47 -9.32 5.93
N CYS A 54 13.51 -8.69 7.11
CA CYS A 54 13.67 -9.36 8.40
C CYS A 54 12.40 -10.08 8.87
N CYS A 55 11.23 -9.51 8.60
CA CYS A 55 9.95 -10.03 9.12
C CYS A 55 8.80 -9.95 8.12
N ASN A 56 9.10 -9.70 6.85
CA ASN A 56 8.13 -9.56 5.76
C ASN A 56 7.03 -8.53 6.05
N THR A 57 7.28 -7.52 6.89
CA THR A 57 6.28 -6.50 7.20
C THR A 57 5.99 -5.69 5.94
N PRO A 58 4.76 -5.70 5.43
CA PRO A 58 4.37 -4.86 4.29
C PRO A 58 4.37 -3.40 4.70
N VAL A 59 5.10 -2.56 3.97
CA VAL A 59 5.30 -1.15 4.31
C VAL A 59 4.40 -0.25 3.47
N VAL A 60 4.63 -0.21 2.16
CA VAL A 60 3.99 0.76 1.27
C VAL A 60 3.73 0.18 -0.11
N ASN A 61 2.61 0.59 -0.69
CA ASN A 61 2.32 0.43 -2.12
C ASN A 61 2.50 1.77 -2.82
N THR A 62 3.29 1.83 -3.90
CA THR A 62 3.52 3.08 -4.64
C THR A 62 3.79 2.82 -6.13
N ARG A 63 3.84 3.89 -6.92
CA ARG A 63 4.23 3.91 -8.34
C ARG A 63 5.12 5.12 -8.61
N PRO A 64 6.11 4.99 -9.51
CA PRO A 64 6.95 6.12 -9.87
C PRO A 64 6.12 7.24 -10.53
N GLY A 65 6.43 8.49 -10.19
CA GLY A 65 5.74 9.67 -10.72
C GLY A 65 4.32 9.94 -10.18
N GLU A 66 3.81 9.10 -9.25
CA GLU A 66 2.49 9.31 -8.65
C GLU A 66 2.58 9.99 -7.29
N PRO A 67 1.75 11.01 -7.01
CA PRO A 67 1.71 11.67 -5.70
C PRO A 67 0.86 10.84 -4.72
N TRP A 68 1.17 9.55 -4.61
CA TRP A 68 0.45 8.61 -3.76
C TRP A 68 1.37 7.48 -3.29
N ALA A 69 1.52 7.36 -1.97
CA ALA A 69 2.15 6.25 -1.29
C ALA A 69 1.14 5.69 -0.27
N GLY A 70 0.64 4.48 -0.53
CA GLY A 70 -0.32 3.81 0.34
C GLY A 70 0.36 2.94 1.39
N PHE A 71 0.55 3.48 2.59
CA PHE A 71 1.15 2.77 3.72
C PHE A 71 0.15 1.84 4.39
N LEU A 72 0.59 0.67 4.80
CA LEU A 72 -0.28 -0.25 5.54
C LEU A 72 -0.42 0.19 6.99
N ARG A 73 -1.61 0.00 7.56
CA ARG A 73 -1.94 0.37 8.94
C ARG A 73 -0.95 -0.15 9.99
N CYS A 74 -0.32 -1.30 9.75
CA CYS A 74 0.64 -1.91 10.65
C CYS A 74 1.98 -1.18 10.79
N VAL A 75 2.33 -0.26 9.87
CA VAL A 75 3.56 0.55 9.99
C VAL A 75 3.39 1.80 10.82
N TYR A 76 2.15 2.14 11.18
CA TYR A 76 1.89 3.24 12.08
C TYR A 76 1.94 2.75 13.52
N THR A 77 2.68 3.48 14.35
CA THR A 77 2.61 3.40 15.79
C THR A 77 1.93 4.65 16.33
N ALA A 78 1.23 4.49 17.44
CA ALA A 78 0.76 5.64 18.19
C ALA A 78 1.93 6.20 19.00
N GLY A 79 2.06 7.53 19.07
CA GLY A 79 2.93 8.14 20.08
C GLY A 79 2.44 7.78 21.49
N GLU A 80 3.31 7.91 22.49
CA GLU A 80 3.07 7.45 23.88
C GLU A 80 1.73 7.92 24.48
N THR A 81 1.20 9.06 24.01
CA THR A 81 0.02 9.71 24.59
C THR A 81 -1.26 9.57 23.78
N ARG A 82 -1.26 8.86 22.64
CA ARG A 82 -2.43 8.83 21.74
C ARG A 82 -2.80 7.41 21.34
N ALA A 83 -4.10 7.11 21.24
CA ALA A 83 -4.56 5.92 20.53
C ALA A 83 -4.46 6.13 19.02
N LEU A 84 -4.09 5.08 18.29
CA LEU A 84 -3.77 5.20 16.88
C LEU A 84 -5.00 5.40 15.98
N ASP A 85 -6.12 4.74 16.26
CA ASP A 85 -7.32 4.85 15.42
C ASP A 85 -7.90 6.28 15.44
N PRO A 86 -8.02 6.97 16.59
CA PRO A 86 -8.37 8.40 16.61
C PRO A 86 -7.34 9.33 15.94
N ALA A 87 -6.10 8.89 15.72
CA ALA A 87 -5.09 9.67 15.02
C ALA A 87 -5.22 9.54 13.48
N LEU A 88 -5.51 8.34 12.99
CA LEU A 88 -5.69 8.08 11.56
C LEU A 88 -7.08 8.47 11.05
N GLY A 89 -8.07 8.51 11.96
CA GLY A 89 -9.46 8.80 11.63
C GLY A 89 -10.19 7.61 11.00
N GLN A 90 -11.44 7.84 10.61
CA GLN A 90 -12.29 6.79 10.06
C GLN A 90 -11.91 6.36 8.64
N VAL A 91 -12.21 5.11 8.30
CA VAL A 91 -12.07 4.59 6.94
C VAL A 91 -12.99 5.36 5.99
N ARG A 92 -12.40 6.05 5.01
CA ARG A 92 -13.14 6.90 4.06
C ARG A 92 -13.70 6.15 2.85
N SER A 93 -13.13 5.01 2.49
CA SER A 93 -13.56 4.20 1.35
C SER A 93 -13.11 2.75 1.51
N ARG A 94 -13.93 1.83 1.00
CA ARG A 94 -13.60 0.41 0.83
C ARG A 94 -13.69 0.07 -0.66
N ILE A 95 -12.86 -0.85 -1.13
CA ILE A 95 -12.76 -1.25 -2.54
C ILE A 95 -12.45 -2.75 -2.63
N MET A 96 -12.59 -3.32 -3.83
CA MET A 96 -12.20 -4.71 -4.12
C MET A 96 -13.00 -5.76 -3.34
N GLY A 97 -14.30 -5.51 -3.09
CA GLY A 97 -15.17 -6.41 -2.34
C GLY A 97 -15.32 -7.81 -2.93
N ARG A 98 -15.07 -7.98 -4.25
CA ARG A 98 -15.08 -9.30 -4.90
C ARG A 98 -14.00 -10.25 -4.37
N ASP A 99 -12.92 -9.68 -3.82
CA ASP A 99 -11.75 -10.40 -3.34
C ASP A 99 -11.82 -10.60 -1.80
N ALA A 100 -12.95 -10.24 -1.18
CA ALA A 100 -13.18 -10.37 0.26
C ALA A 100 -13.38 -11.83 0.68
N GLN A 101 -12.98 -12.11 1.91
CA GLN A 101 -13.34 -13.34 2.62
C GLN A 101 -14.70 -13.13 3.30
N GLY A 102 -15.64 -14.03 3.03
CA GLY A 102 -17.02 -13.89 3.50
C GLY A 102 -17.74 -12.69 2.89
N THR A 103 -18.68 -12.11 3.64
CA THR A 103 -19.48 -10.97 3.18
C THR A 103 -18.78 -9.65 3.52
N PRO A 104 -18.38 -8.82 2.53
CA PRO A 104 -17.75 -7.55 2.81
C PRO A 104 -18.73 -6.56 3.45
N PRO A 105 -18.24 -5.50 4.14
CA PRO A 105 -19.11 -4.48 4.72
C PRO A 105 -20.03 -3.85 3.67
N ALA A 106 -21.26 -3.54 4.08
CA ALA A 106 -22.27 -2.95 3.19
C ALA A 106 -21.73 -1.72 2.46
N GLY A 107 -22.03 -1.63 1.15
CA GLY A 107 -21.55 -0.53 0.30
C GLY A 107 -20.11 -0.68 -0.19
N THR A 108 -19.42 -1.80 0.09
CA THR A 108 -18.12 -2.11 -0.52
C THR A 108 -18.32 -2.55 -1.98
N PRO A 109 -17.80 -1.80 -2.97
CA PRO A 109 -17.94 -2.18 -4.37
C PRO A 109 -17.05 -3.37 -4.71
N GLU A 110 -17.50 -4.23 -5.63
CA GLU A 110 -16.75 -5.39 -6.10
C GLU A 110 -15.36 -5.03 -6.63
N LYS A 111 -15.24 -3.88 -7.30
CA LYS A 111 -14.01 -3.36 -7.90
C LYS A 111 -13.82 -1.90 -7.50
N PHE A 112 -12.68 -1.32 -7.88
CA PHE A 112 -12.47 0.12 -7.80
C PHE A 112 -13.49 0.85 -8.69
N ASN A 113 -14.33 1.70 -8.10
CA ASN A 113 -15.44 2.37 -8.78
C ASN A 113 -15.31 3.91 -8.73
N LEU A 114 -16.25 4.60 -9.39
CA LEU A 114 -16.24 6.07 -9.48
C LEU A 114 -16.32 6.76 -8.10
N LYS A 115 -17.05 6.20 -7.14
CA LYS A 115 -17.12 6.75 -5.77
C LYS A 115 -15.75 6.74 -5.09
N ALA A 116 -15.00 5.65 -5.23
CA ALA A 116 -13.64 5.56 -4.72
C ALA A 116 -12.69 6.55 -5.40
N VAL A 117 -12.81 6.73 -6.73
CA VAL A 117 -12.09 7.75 -7.50
C VAL A 117 -12.34 9.15 -6.93
N LEU A 118 -13.62 9.54 -6.81
CA LEU A 118 -14.00 10.86 -6.30
C LEU A 118 -13.51 11.12 -4.88
N THR A 119 -13.44 10.07 -4.05
CA THR A 119 -12.93 10.17 -2.66
C THR A 119 -11.44 10.52 -2.62
N VAL A 120 -10.63 9.97 -3.53
CA VAL A 120 -9.16 10.19 -3.55
C VAL A 120 -8.73 11.32 -4.49
N LEU A 121 -9.60 11.73 -5.42
CA LEU A 121 -9.32 12.77 -6.42
C LEU A 121 -8.74 14.07 -5.85
N PRO A 122 -9.31 14.71 -4.80
CA PRO A 122 -8.76 15.97 -4.29
C PRO A 122 -7.34 15.81 -3.73
N PHE A 123 -7.02 14.66 -3.12
CA PHE A 123 -5.68 14.33 -2.65
C PHE A 123 -4.70 14.22 -3.82
N MET A 124 -5.09 13.51 -4.88
CA MET A 124 -4.27 13.34 -6.09
C MET A 124 -4.02 14.67 -6.81
N LEU A 125 -5.06 15.49 -6.99
CA LEU A 125 -4.96 16.79 -7.67
C LEU A 125 -4.04 17.75 -6.92
N LYS A 126 -4.24 17.91 -5.60
CA LYS A 126 -3.35 18.71 -4.76
C LYS A 126 -1.90 18.21 -4.88
N GLY A 127 -1.71 16.89 -4.87
CA GLY A 127 -0.40 16.27 -5.01
C GLY A 127 0.29 16.58 -6.34
N LYS A 128 -0.44 16.52 -7.46
CA LYS A 128 0.10 16.88 -8.79
C LYS A 128 0.47 18.36 -8.85
N ILE A 129 -0.42 19.25 -8.39
CA ILE A 129 -0.20 20.71 -8.39
C ILE A 129 1.04 21.07 -7.56
N LEU A 130 1.21 20.46 -6.40
CA LEU A 130 2.32 20.72 -5.49
C LEU A 130 3.58 19.88 -5.78
N GLY A 131 3.61 19.11 -6.88
CA GLY A 131 4.77 18.29 -7.24
C GLY A 131 5.12 17.19 -6.23
N LYS A 132 4.15 16.72 -5.44
CA LYS A 132 4.31 15.78 -4.31
C LYS A 132 4.72 14.35 -4.70
N SER A 133 4.90 14.08 -5.99
CA SER A 133 5.48 12.83 -6.50
C SER A 133 7.01 12.85 -6.55
N LYS A 134 7.64 14.03 -6.47
CA LYS A 134 9.10 14.19 -6.49
C LYS A 134 9.71 13.86 -5.13
N ALA A 135 11.01 13.58 -5.10
CA ALA A 135 11.77 13.25 -3.88
C ALA A 135 11.17 12.07 -3.08
N SER A 136 10.58 11.09 -3.79
CA SER A 136 10.08 9.86 -3.16
C SER A 136 11.26 9.04 -2.61
N PRO A 137 11.26 8.62 -1.33
CA PRO A 137 12.36 7.83 -0.79
C PRO A 137 12.39 6.38 -1.32
N PHE A 138 11.41 5.99 -2.13
CA PHE A 138 11.25 4.65 -2.71
C PHE A 138 11.74 4.53 -4.17
N PHE A 139 12.12 5.66 -4.78
CA PHE A 139 12.71 5.70 -6.12
C PHE A 139 14.02 6.48 -6.06
N GLU A 140 14.95 6.21 -6.98
CA GLU A 140 16.18 6.98 -7.16
C GLU A 140 15.84 8.40 -7.65
N ASP A 141 16.86 9.25 -7.77
CA ASP A 141 16.71 10.67 -8.13
C ASP A 141 16.01 10.89 -9.48
N ASP A 142 16.03 9.89 -10.37
CA ASP A 142 15.30 9.88 -11.64
C ASP A 142 13.76 9.81 -11.46
N GLY A 143 13.29 9.54 -10.23
CA GLY A 143 11.88 9.39 -9.87
C GLY A 143 11.21 8.17 -10.50
N ARG A 144 11.98 7.23 -11.05
CA ARG A 144 11.52 6.08 -11.85
C ARG A 144 12.12 4.75 -11.41
N THR A 145 13.42 4.72 -11.19
CA THR A 145 14.16 3.52 -10.81
C THR A 145 13.87 3.22 -9.34
N PRO A 146 13.36 2.03 -8.99
CA PRO A 146 13.11 1.68 -7.60
C PRO A 146 14.43 1.47 -6.87
N ILE A 147 14.47 1.87 -5.60
CA ILE A 147 15.66 1.76 -4.75
C ILE A 147 16.08 0.33 -4.42
N VAL A 148 15.23 -0.63 -4.77
CA VAL A 148 15.44 -2.06 -4.64
C VAL A 148 14.93 -2.72 -5.92
N THR A 149 15.75 -3.58 -6.53
CA THR A 149 15.37 -4.36 -7.72
C THR A 149 14.07 -5.13 -7.47
N PRO A 150 12.99 -4.88 -8.23
CA PRO A 150 11.72 -5.52 -7.98
C PRO A 150 11.72 -6.99 -8.39
N ARG A 151 11.22 -7.85 -7.50
CA ARG A 151 10.85 -9.23 -7.84
C ARG A 151 9.42 -9.26 -8.37
N VAL A 152 9.24 -9.61 -9.63
CA VAL A 152 7.89 -9.84 -10.20
C VAL A 152 7.47 -11.27 -9.91
N LEU A 153 6.29 -11.46 -9.33
CA LEU A 153 5.77 -12.80 -9.06
C LEU A 153 5.41 -13.53 -10.36
N THR A 154 5.78 -14.81 -10.41
CA THR A 154 5.35 -15.74 -11.46
C THR A 154 3.84 -16.00 -11.37
N GLN A 155 3.24 -16.49 -12.45
CA GLN A 155 1.83 -16.87 -12.45
C GLN A 155 1.51 -17.95 -11.39
N ALA A 156 2.38 -18.94 -11.23
CA ALA A 156 2.21 -20.01 -10.25
C ALA A 156 2.19 -19.46 -8.81
N GLU A 157 3.14 -18.60 -8.46
CA GLU A 157 3.16 -17.94 -7.14
C GLU A 157 1.92 -17.08 -6.91
N ARG A 158 1.45 -16.39 -7.95
CA ARG A 158 0.21 -15.61 -7.88
C ARG A 158 -1.01 -16.49 -7.60
N GLN A 159 -1.10 -17.66 -8.25
CA GLN A 159 -2.20 -18.60 -8.07
C GLN A 159 -2.15 -19.25 -6.68
N ALA A 160 -0.98 -19.69 -6.24
CA ALA A 160 -0.78 -20.22 -4.88
C ALA A 160 -1.20 -19.20 -3.81
N ALA A 161 -0.91 -17.92 -4.01
CA ALA A 161 -1.31 -16.85 -3.10
C ALA A 161 -2.81 -16.46 -3.17
N ARG A 162 -3.58 -17.01 -4.12
CA ARG A 162 -5.03 -16.78 -4.27
C ARG A 162 -5.88 -17.93 -3.72
N GLY A 163 -5.42 -19.17 -3.87
CA GLY A 163 -6.20 -20.40 -3.60
C GLY A 163 -6.00 -21.05 -2.23
N ALA A 164 -5.33 -20.37 -1.29
CA ALA A 164 -5.14 -20.82 0.09
C ALA A 164 -5.95 -19.96 1.08
#